data_AF-A0A0W0GBA5-F1
#
_entry.id   AF-A0A0W0GBA5-F1
#
_cell.length_a   1.000
_cell.length_b   1.000
_cell.length_c   1.000
_cell.angle_alpha   90.00
_cell.angle_beta   90.00
_cell.angle_gamma   90.00
#
_symmetry.space_group_name_H-M   'P 1'
#
loop_
_entity.id
_entity.type
_entity.pdbx_description
1 polymer ?
#
loop_
_entity_poly.entity_id
_entity_poly.type
_entity_poly.pdbx_seq_one_letter_code
_entity_poly.pdbx_strand_id
1 'polypeptide(L)'
;MRSFALFATGLLLSGLSGTLEFEFQRIRKNDTILLIIAHQIGHRNNILAHTALGKIFNLSTILTTSTDDGVFTSSPLTGDLLIPCGQDPKILDMHSDAPIIRRQGEVNTWDNPDYRAAVKATGKK
;
A
#
# COMPACT_ATOMS: atom_id res chain seq x y z
N MET A 1 18.02 -61.98 -4.06
CA MET A 1 17.46 -60.92 -3.20
C MET A 1 18.03 -59.51 -3.49
N ARG A 2 18.52 -59.20 -4.70
CA ARG A 2 19.19 -57.91 -5.00
C ARG A 2 18.46 -57.01 -6.01
N SER A 3 17.41 -57.50 -6.67
CA SER A 3 16.74 -56.77 -7.76
C SER A 3 15.54 -55.92 -7.33
N PHE A 4 15.07 -56.06 -6.09
CA PHE A 4 13.91 -55.30 -5.58
C PHE A 4 14.28 -53.94 -4.99
N ALA A 5 15.54 -53.74 -4.58
CA ALA A 5 16.00 -52.49 -4.00
C ALA A 5 16.18 -51.38 -5.05
N LEU A 6 16.43 -51.72 -6.32
CA LEU A 6 16.68 -50.75 -7.39
C LEU A 6 15.41 -50.11 -7.96
N PHE A 7 14.25 -50.76 -7.83
CA PHE A 7 12.97 -50.18 -8.26
C PHE A 7 12.41 -49.17 -7.26
N ALA A 8 12.73 -49.31 -5.97
CA ALA A 8 12.27 -48.37 -4.94
C ALA A 8 13.02 -47.02 -4.99
N THR A 9 14.30 -47.02 -5.36
CA THR A 9 15.11 -45.80 -5.46
C THR A 9 14.81 -44.97 -6.70
N GLY A 10 14.29 -45.58 -7.78
CA GLY A 10 13.91 -44.87 -9.00
C GLY A 10 12.65 -44.02 -8.87
N LEU A 11 11.73 -44.39 -7.96
CA LEU A 11 10.45 -43.70 -7.78
C LEU A 11 10.54 -42.46 -6.87
N LEU A 12 11.61 -42.34 -6.08
CA LEU A 12 11.84 -41.18 -5.21
C LEU A 12 12.47 -39.99 -5.93
N LEU A 13 13.04 -40.19 -7.13
CA LEU A 13 13.73 -39.14 -7.87
C LEU A 13 12.86 -38.45 -8.94
N SER A 14 11.70 -39.02 -9.29
CA SER A 14 10.75 -38.43 -10.24
C SER A 14 9.83 -37.36 -9.62
N GLY A 15 9.85 -37.18 -8.30
CA GLY A 15 9.05 -36.17 -7.59
C GLY A 15 9.68 -34.78 -7.48
N LEU A 16 10.92 -34.59 -7.97
CA LEU A 16 11.67 -33.34 -7.89
C LEU A 16 11.70 -32.57 -9.22
N SER A 17 10.71 -32.77 -10.10
CA SER A 17 10.41 -31.76 -11.11
C SER A 17 9.61 -30.64 -10.45
N GLY A 18 10.31 -29.80 -9.68
CA GLY A 18 9.81 -28.49 -9.29
C GLY A 18 9.64 -27.67 -10.55
N THR A 19 8.44 -27.67 -11.13
CA THR A 19 8.02 -26.57 -11.98
C THR A 19 8.20 -25.31 -11.14
N LEU A 20 8.98 -24.35 -11.62
CA LEU A 20 8.96 -23.00 -11.05
C LEU A 20 7.55 -22.45 -11.32
N GLU A 21 6.63 -22.77 -10.41
CA GLU A 21 5.22 -22.42 -10.49
C GLU A 21 5.16 -20.91 -10.22
N PHE A 22 5.05 -20.14 -11.29
CA PHE A 22 4.85 -18.71 -11.18
C PHE A 22 3.40 -18.46 -10.73
N GLU A 23 3.21 -18.13 -9.45
CA GLU A 23 1.91 -17.70 -8.96
C GLU A 23 1.63 -16.27 -9.45
N PHE A 24 0.64 -16.13 -10.33
CA PHE A 24 0.23 -14.81 -10.80
C PHE A 24 -0.63 -14.09 -9.76
N GLN A 25 0.02 -13.31 -8.89
CA GLN A 25 -0.64 -12.51 -7.87
C GLN A 25 -1.38 -11.32 -8.50
N ARG A 26 -2.71 -11.40 -8.54
CA ARG A 26 -3.60 -10.31 -9.02
C ARG A 26 -4.11 -9.49 -7.85
N ILE A 27 -4.28 -8.20 -8.08
CA ILE A 27 -4.98 -7.29 -7.14
C ILE A 27 -6.45 -7.70 -7.06
N ARG A 28 -6.93 -8.04 -5.86
CA ARG A 28 -8.33 -8.44 -5.60
C ARG A 28 -9.00 -7.40 -4.73
N LYS A 29 -10.11 -6.81 -5.20
CA LYS A 29 -10.85 -5.75 -4.47
C LYS A 29 -11.13 -6.07 -2.99
N ASN A 30 -11.45 -7.33 -2.68
CA ASN A 30 -11.84 -7.75 -1.33
C ASN A 30 -10.65 -7.87 -0.38
N ASP A 31 -9.44 -8.04 -0.92
CA ASP A 31 -8.20 -8.37 -0.19
C ASP A 31 -7.15 -7.27 -0.36
N THR A 32 -7.54 -6.08 -0.80
CA THR A 32 -6.61 -4.96 -1.05
C THR A 32 -7.01 -3.72 -0.28
N ILE A 33 -6.00 -2.97 0.15
CA ILE A 33 -6.15 -1.64 0.72
C ILE A 33 -5.55 -0.60 -0.23
N LEU A 34 -6.05 0.62 -0.16
CA LEU A 34 -5.48 1.77 -0.85
C LEU A 34 -4.60 2.55 0.12
N LEU A 35 -3.32 2.69 -0.20
CA LEU A 35 -2.35 3.42 0.61
C LEU A 35 -1.94 4.69 -0.12
N ILE A 36 -2.26 5.84 0.44
CA ILE A 36 -1.90 7.14 -0.15
C ILE A 36 -0.81 7.74 0.73
N ILE A 37 0.43 7.70 0.23
CA ILE A 37 1.63 8.06 0.98
C ILE A 37 2.20 9.38 0.45
N ALA A 38 2.28 10.40 1.33
CA ALA A 38 3.06 11.63 1.19
C ALA A 38 3.33 12.04 -0.26
N HIS A 39 2.31 12.60 -0.90
CA HIS A 39 2.36 12.91 -2.31
C HIS A 39 3.07 14.24 -2.60
N GLN A 40 3.92 14.23 -3.63
CA GLN A 40 4.64 15.40 -4.11
C GLN A 40 3.88 16.13 -5.22
N ILE A 41 4.14 17.44 -5.29
CA ILE A 41 3.52 18.46 -6.15
C ILE A 41 3.40 18.04 -7.63
N GLY A 42 4.36 17.27 -8.15
CA GLY A 42 4.45 16.93 -9.57
C GLY A 42 3.41 15.92 -10.09
N HIS A 43 2.65 15.27 -9.21
CA HIS A 43 1.78 14.15 -9.60
C HIS A 43 0.29 14.35 -9.31
N ARG A 44 -0.15 15.59 -9.01
CA ARG A 44 -1.49 15.88 -8.47
C ARG A 44 -2.65 15.19 -9.21
N ASN A 45 -2.68 15.22 -10.54
CA ASN A 45 -3.77 14.60 -11.29
C ASN A 45 -3.77 13.07 -11.20
N ASN A 46 -2.59 12.44 -11.22
CA ASN A 46 -2.46 10.98 -11.07
C ASN A 46 -2.89 10.55 -9.67
N ILE A 47 -2.63 11.39 -8.67
CA ILE A 47 -3.01 11.15 -7.28
C ILE A 47 -4.51 11.24 -7.13
N LEU A 48 -5.12 12.30 -7.67
CA LEU A 48 -6.58 12.43 -7.66
C LEU A 48 -7.24 11.23 -8.34
N ALA A 49 -6.73 10.78 -9.49
CA ALA A 49 -7.19 9.56 -10.13
C ALA A 49 -7.00 8.32 -9.24
N HIS A 50 -5.84 8.16 -8.60
CA HIS A 50 -5.57 7.05 -7.69
C HIS A 50 -6.49 7.03 -6.46
N THR A 51 -6.74 8.20 -5.87
CA THR A 51 -7.66 8.35 -4.74
C THR A 51 -9.12 8.07 -5.15
N ALA A 52 -9.51 8.41 -6.37
CA ALA A 52 -10.83 8.11 -6.89
C ALA A 52 -11.07 6.59 -7.03
N LEU A 53 -10.03 5.79 -7.29
CA LEU A 53 -10.15 4.32 -7.33
C LEU A 53 -10.63 3.76 -5.99
N GLY A 54 -10.22 4.34 -4.86
CA GLY A 54 -10.68 3.92 -3.54
C GLY A 54 -12.20 4.05 -3.39
N LYS A 55 -12.77 5.14 -3.91
CA LYS A 55 -14.23 5.36 -3.91
C LYS A 55 -14.96 4.44 -4.88
N ILE A 56 -14.44 4.28 -6.10
CA ILE A 56 -15.06 3.46 -7.15
C ILE A 56 -15.12 1.99 -6.73
N PHE A 57 -14.05 1.47 -6.13
CA PHE A 57 -13.95 0.07 -5.73
C PHE A 57 -14.28 -0.18 -4.25
N ASN A 58 -14.68 0.86 -3.52
CA ASN A 58 -15.01 0.82 -2.09
C ASN A 58 -13.90 0.15 -1.25
N LEU A 59 -12.65 0.57 -1.50
CA LEU A 59 -11.47 0.03 -0.84
C LEU A 59 -11.26 0.71 0.53
N SER A 60 -10.70 -0.03 1.48
CA SER A 60 -10.25 0.55 2.74
C SER A 60 -9.01 1.41 2.43
N THR A 61 -9.11 2.71 2.68
CA THR A 61 -8.04 3.66 2.37
C THR A 61 -7.31 4.09 3.64
N ILE A 62 -5.99 4.25 3.58
CA ILE A 62 -5.18 4.85 4.66
C ILE A 62 -4.40 6.02 4.06
N LEU A 63 -4.48 7.17 4.70
CA LEU A 63 -3.81 8.40 4.30
C LEU A 63 -2.60 8.61 5.21
N THR A 64 -1.43 8.96 4.67
CA THR A 64 -0.29 9.37 5.49
C THR A 64 0.41 10.61 4.96
N THR A 65 0.83 11.47 5.88
CA THR A 65 1.56 12.71 5.63
C THR A 65 2.87 12.69 6.41
N SER A 66 3.95 13.21 5.83
CA SER A 66 5.31 13.19 6.40
C SER A 66 5.62 14.37 7.32
N THR A 67 4.86 15.45 7.22
CA THR A 67 5.12 16.74 7.85
C THR A 67 3.83 17.54 7.89
N ASP A 68 3.41 17.93 9.09
CA ASP A 68 2.25 18.83 9.33
C ASP A 68 2.69 20.22 9.82
N ASP A 69 4.00 20.44 9.88
CA ASP A 69 4.64 21.65 10.32
C ASP A 69 4.33 22.73 9.27
N GLY A 70 3.32 23.57 9.56
CA GLY A 70 2.82 24.65 8.72
C GLY A 70 3.84 25.76 8.37
N VAL A 71 5.13 25.51 8.56
CA VAL A 71 6.23 26.42 8.21
C VAL A 71 6.49 26.40 6.70
N PHE A 72 6.22 25.29 6.00
CA PHE A 72 6.38 25.21 4.53
C PHE A 72 5.08 25.42 3.74
N THR A 73 3.92 25.57 4.39
CA THR A 73 2.61 25.73 3.75
C THR A 73 2.00 27.14 3.86
N SER A 74 2.63 28.05 4.61
CA SER A 74 2.12 29.41 4.83
C SER A 74 2.54 30.43 3.78
N SER A 75 3.23 30.03 2.70
CA SER A 75 3.57 30.94 1.60
C SER A 75 2.36 31.16 0.68
N PRO A 76 1.81 32.39 0.57
CA PRO A 76 0.64 32.69 -0.27
C PRO A 76 0.86 32.43 -1.77
N LEU A 77 2.10 32.16 -2.19
CA LEU A 77 2.50 31.91 -3.56
C LEU A 77 2.48 30.42 -3.93
N THR A 78 2.23 29.52 -2.98
CA THR A 78 2.36 28.05 -3.17
C THR A 78 1.19 27.27 -2.57
N GLY A 79 0.05 27.94 -2.33
CA GLY A 79 -1.11 27.38 -1.63
C GLY A 79 -1.75 26.15 -2.27
N ASP A 80 -1.60 25.99 -3.60
CA ASP A 80 -2.08 24.81 -4.35
C ASP A 80 -0.98 23.82 -4.73
N LEU A 81 0.30 24.21 -4.56
CA LEU A 81 1.45 23.40 -4.98
C LEU A 81 1.93 22.50 -3.84
N LEU A 82 1.94 22.96 -2.58
CA LEU A 82 2.48 22.22 -1.44
C LEU A 82 1.40 21.77 -0.47
N ILE A 83 0.29 21.22 -0.97
CA ILE A 83 -0.75 20.70 -0.07
C ILE A 83 -0.39 19.26 0.33
N PRO A 84 0.02 18.99 1.58
CA PRO A 84 0.24 17.62 2.04
C PRO A 84 -1.08 16.84 1.99
N CYS A 85 -1.01 15.51 1.85
CA CYS A 85 -2.19 14.65 1.71
C CYS A 85 -3.21 14.83 2.84
N GLY A 86 -2.75 15.20 4.05
CA GLY A 86 -3.63 15.50 5.19
C GLY A 86 -4.33 16.86 5.12
N GLN A 87 -4.12 17.64 4.05
CA GLN A 87 -4.65 18.99 3.87
C GLN A 87 -5.27 19.25 2.49
N ASP A 88 -5.26 18.29 1.54
CA ASP A 88 -5.95 18.48 0.25
C ASP A 88 -7.46 18.27 0.44
N PRO A 89 -8.27 19.34 0.35
CA PRO A 89 -9.70 19.26 0.63
C PRO A 89 -10.42 18.27 -0.30
N LYS A 90 -9.94 18.06 -1.53
CA LYS A 90 -10.54 17.08 -2.45
C LYS A 90 -10.33 15.65 -1.97
N ILE A 91 -9.13 15.33 -1.49
CA ILE A 91 -8.79 13.99 -1.02
C ILE A 91 -9.48 13.72 0.32
N LEU A 92 -9.50 14.71 1.22
CA LEU A 92 -10.16 14.62 2.51
C LEU A 92 -11.68 14.47 2.39
N ASP A 93 -12.32 15.17 1.44
CA ASP A 93 -13.76 15.01 1.16
C ASP A 93 -14.06 13.62 0.56
N MET A 94 -13.20 13.14 -0.34
CA MET A 94 -13.33 11.79 -0.90
C MET A 94 -13.14 10.69 0.16
N HIS A 95 -12.24 10.88 1.13
CA HIS A 95 -11.86 9.86 2.13
C HIS A 95 -12.01 10.39 3.55
N SER A 96 -13.19 10.93 3.88
CA SER A 96 -13.47 11.55 5.17
C SER A 96 -13.52 10.57 6.35
N ASP A 97 -13.73 9.30 6.06
CA ASP A 97 -13.75 8.17 6.99
C ASP A 97 -12.39 7.47 7.14
N ALA A 98 -11.41 7.81 6.29
CA ALA A 98 -10.11 7.15 6.30
C ALA A 98 -9.21 7.66 7.43
N PRO A 99 -8.44 6.77 8.10
CA PRO A 99 -7.44 7.18 9.08
C PRO A 99 -6.33 7.99 8.41
N ILE A 100 -6.03 9.17 8.98
CA ILE A 100 -4.93 10.04 8.56
C ILE A 100 -3.78 9.92 9.57
N ILE A 101 -2.66 9.39 9.11
CA ILE A 101 -1.50 9.08 9.95
C ILE A 101 -0.39 10.09 9.66
N ARG A 102 -0.12 10.91 10.66
CA ARG A 102 0.87 11.97 10.62
C ARG A 102 2.20 11.43 11.10
N ARG A 103 3.16 11.33 10.19
CA ARG A 103 4.54 10.97 10.47
C ARG A 103 5.32 12.23 10.84
N GLN A 104 6.28 12.09 11.74
CA GLN A 104 7.07 13.18 12.31
C GLN A 104 8.51 13.04 11.84
N GLY A 105 8.70 12.95 10.52
CA GLY A 105 10.02 12.82 9.90
C GLY A 105 10.47 11.39 9.57
N GLU A 106 9.68 10.34 9.83
CA GLU A 106 10.01 9.00 9.33
C GLU A 106 9.91 8.97 7.80
N VAL A 107 10.96 8.53 7.10
CA VAL A 107 10.93 8.39 5.63
C VAL A 107 10.09 7.18 5.23
N ASN A 108 10.32 6.05 5.89
CA ASN A 108 9.55 4.83 5.70
C ASN A 108 8.27 4.87 6.54
N THR A 109 7.12 4.66 5.89
CA THR A 109 5.83 4.63 6.59
C THR A 109 5.70 3.46 7.56
N TRP A 110 6.38 2.35 7.27
CA TRP A 110 6.33 1.16 8.10
C TRP A 110 7.00 1.34 9.47
N ASP A 111 7.88 2.33 9.64
CA ASP A 111 8.56 2.58 10.91
C ASP A 111 7.59 3.18 11.95
N ASN A 112 6.57 3.90 11.49
CA ASN A 112 5.55 4.49 12.35
C ASN A 112 4.62 3.40 12.93
N PRO A 113 4.48 3.31 14.27
CA PRO A 113 3.67 2.26 14.91
C PRO A 113 2.18 2.40 14.61
N ASP A 114 1.67 3.63 14.49
CA ASP A 114 0.26 3.89 14.19
C ASP A 114 -0.08 3.46 12.76
N TYR A 115 0.85 3.64 11.82
CA TYR A 115 0.73 3.13 10.47
C TYR A 115 0.59 1.61 10.43
N ARG A 116 1.46 0.88 11.15
CA ARG A 116 1.35 -0.58 11.23
C ARG A 116 0.05 -1.02 11.90
N ALA A 117 -0.39 -0.31 12.94
CA ALA A 117 -1.65 -0.61 13.62
C ALA A 117 -2.84 -0.42 12.67
N ALA A 118 -2.89 0.69 11.92
CA ALA A 118 -3.94 0.97 10.96
C ALA A 118 -3.99 -0.07 9.83
N VAL A 119 -2.83 -0.44 9.25
CA VAL A 119 -2.76 -1.48 8.22
C VAL A 119 -3.27 -2.82 8.76
N LYS A 120 -2.82 -3.23 9.95
CA LYS A 120 -3.27 -4.48 10.58
C LYS A 120 -4.75 -4.48 10.92
N ALA A 121 -5.31 -3.34 11.33
CA ALA A 121 -6.73 -3.20 11.63
C ALA A 121 -7.63 -3.46 10.41
N THR A 122 -7.13 -3.26 9.19
CA THR A 122 -7.89 -3.57 7.97
C THR A 122 -8.10 -5.07 7.73
N GLY A 123 -7.26 -5.93 8.32
CA GLY A 123 -7.34 -7.38 8.17
C GLY A 123 -7.02 -7.92 6.76
N LYS A 124 -6.51 -7.08 5.85
CA LYS A 124 -6.20 -7.44 4.46
C LYS A 124 -4.72 -7.84 4.27
N LYS A 125 -4.40 -8.64 3.26
CA LYS A 125 -3.07 -9.24 3.05
C LYS A 125 -2.36 -8.78 1.79
#